data_AF-A0A9W6FRX3-F1
#
_entry.id   AF-A0A9W6FRX3-F1
#
_cell.length_a   1.000
_cell.length_b   1.000
_cell.length_c   1.000
_cell.angle_alpha   90.00
_cell.angle_beta   90.00
_cell.angle_gamma   90.00
#
_symmetry.space_group_name_H-M   'P 1'
#
loop_
_entity.id
_entity.type
_entity.pdbx_description
1 polymer ?
#
loop_
_entity_poly.entity_id
_entity_poly.type
_entity_poly.pdbx_seq_one_letter_code
_entity_poly.pdbx_strand_id
1 'polypeptide(L)'
;MTYGGSDRPTKNERREAAREKARQLREEQRRRERRNKFLIQGGVIVAVVAIVALIGTLIWQNIQPEGPGPRNMASDGIVYDVGMVPVETTALEPDEAPTATVQDESGTIANIVTYVDYLCPFCGQFETTNGDQIRTMVESGAATIEIHPVAILTNRSAGSQYSLRAANAAGCVADASPEQFYDFNALLFANQPEEGTTGLSNDELKALAAEAGASSLSSIEQCIDDTEFKGWVQDATNRFLSEPIPNSDIETQQRGTPTVVVNGKQYTGSLTDPAEFASFVLQATADTYTEATATPTPEPDDE
;
A
#
# COMPACT_ATOMS: atom_id res chain seq x y z
N MET A 1 -43.38 -43.43 -69.33
CA MET A 1 -42.10 -43.82 -68.71
C MET A 1 -40.97 -43.30 -69.58
N THR A 2 -40.13 -42.48 -68.95
CA THR A 2 -38.69 -42.16 -69.20
C THR A 2 -37.94 -43.10 -70.16
N TYR A 3 -37.02 -42.61 -70.99
CA TYR A 3 -35.63 -42.32 -70.60
C TYR A 3 -34.94 -41.31 -71.54
N GLY A 4 -34.25 -40.32 -70.95
CA GLY A 4 -33.34 -39.41 -71.66
C GLY A 4 -31.98 -40.04 -71.99
N GLY A 5 -31.26 -39.44 -72.93
CA GLY A 5 -30.00 -39.97 -73.47
C GLY A 5 -29.00 -38.88 -73.89
N SER A 6 -28.33 -38.31 -72.89
CA SER A 6 -26.97 -37.77 -72.83
C SER A 6 -26.37 -37.03 -74.04
N ASP A 7 -26.45 -35.71 -74.00
CA ASP A 7 -25.55 -34.83 -74.73
C ASP A 7 -24.14 -34.93 -74.09
N ARG A 8 -23.21 -35.64 -74.76
CA ARG A 8 -21.85 -35.87 -74.24
C ARG A 8 -20.90 -34.80 -74.80
N PRO A 9 -20.28 -33.95 -73.97
CA PRO A 9 -19.42 -32.87 -74.45
C PRO A 9 -18.22 -33.42 -75.23
N THR A 10 -17.87 -32.73 -76.31
CA THR A 10 -16.76 -33.05 -77.21
C THR A 10 -15.40 -32.96 -76.49
N LYS A 11 -14.36 -33.59 -77.07
CA LYS A 11 -13.00 -33.60 -76.48
C LYS A 11 -12.41 -32.20 -76.31
N ASN A 12 -12.80 -31.24 -77.16
CA ASN A 12 -12.34 -29.85 -77.06
C ASN A 12 -13.09 -29.09 -75.95
N GLU A 13 -14.41 -29.25 -75.84
CA GLU A 13 -15.21 -28.63 -74.76
C GLU A 13 -14.76 -29.09 -73.37
N ARG A 14 -14.40 -30.38 -73.21
CA ARG A 14 -13.82 -30.87 -71.94
C ARG A 14 -12.47 -30.26 -71.61
N ARG A 15 -11.64 -29.94 -72.62
CA ARG A 15 -10.33 -29.29 -72.43
C ARG A 15 -10.49 -27.82 -72.09
N GLU A 16 -11.47 -27.15 -72.69
CA GLU A 16 -11.79 -25.74 -72.39
C GLU A 16 -12.41 -25.60 -71.01
N ALA A 17 -13.41 -26.41 -70.66
CA ALA A 17 -13.98 -26.45 -69.31
C ALA A 17 -12.93 -26.79 -68.23
N ALA A 18 -11.97 -27.68 -68.52
CA ALA A 18 -10.86 -27.97 -67.61
C ALA A 18 -9.91 -26.78 -67.46
N ARG A 19 -9.63 -26.02 -68.52
CA ARG A 19 -8.80 -24.81 -68.49
C ARG A 19 -9.49 -23.66 -67.76
N GLU A 20 -10.79 -23.50 -67.95
CA GLU A 20 -11.60 -22.50 -67.29
C GLU A 20 -11.74 -22.79 -65.79
N LYS A 21 -12.05 -24.04 -65.42
CA LYS A 21 -12.05 -24.48 -64.02
C LYS A 21 -10.67 -24.31 -63.36
N ALA A 22 -9.59 -24.59 -64.08
CA ALA A 22 -8.24 -24.34 -63.59
C ALA A 22 -7.93 -22.83 -63.41
N ARG A 23 -8.51 -21.94 -64.24
CA ARG A 23 -8.41 -20.48 -64.05
C ARG A 23 -9.21 -20.02 -62.84
N GLN A 24 -10.46 -20.47 -62.69
CA GLN A 24 -11.31 -20.15 -61.55
C GLN A 24 -10.69 -20.59 -60.22
N LEU A 25 -10.17 -21.82 -60.15
CA LEU A 25 -9.49 -22.32 -58.94
C LEU A 25 -8.23 -21.50 -58.61
N ARG A 26 -7.46 -21.06 -59.62
CA ARG A 26 -6.29 -20.18 -59.41
C ARG A 26 -6.70 -18.78 -58.94
N GLU A 27 -7.82 -18.25 -59.44
CA GLU A 27 -8.35 -16.96 -58.98
C GLU A 27 -8.88 -17.04 -57.56
N GLU A 28 -9.60 -18.10 -57.20
CA GLU A 28 -10.06 -18.36 -55.83
C GLU A 28 -8.87 -18.55 -54.87
N GLN A 29 -7.85 -19.32 -55.27
CA GLN A 29 -6.61 -19.47 -54.49
C GLN A 29 -5.92 -18.12 -54.29
N ARG A 30 -5.73 -17.32 -55.36
CA ARG A 30 -5.14 -15.98 -55.24
C ARG A 30 -5.95 -15.03 -54.37
N ARG A 31 -7.28 -15.08 -54.40
CA ARG A 31 -8.17 -14.30 -53.52
C ARG A 31 -8.05 -14.74 -52.07
N ARG A 32 -8.01 -16.06 -51.81
CA ARG A 32 -7.81 -16.63 -50.47
C ARG A 32 -6.44 -16.30 -49.92
N GLU A 33 -5.38 -16.41 -50.72
CA GLU A 33 -4.01 -16.07 -50.33
C GLU A 33 -3.87 -14.58 -50.02
N ARG A 34 -4.43 -13.69 -50.85
CA ARG A 34 -4.45 -12.25 -50.57
C ARG A 34 -5.18 -11.95 -49.27
N ARG A 35 -6.38 -12.52 -49.08
CA ARG A 35 -7.18 -12.33 -47.86
C ARG A 35 -6.45 -12.87 -46.63
N ASN A 36 -5.88 -14.07 -46.70
CA ASN A 36 -5.11 -14.66 -45.60
C ASN A 36 -3.86 -13.84 -45.30
N LYS A 37 -3.16 -13.33 -46.31
CA LYS A 37 -2.01 -12.45 -46.13
C LYS A 37 -2.42 -11.17 -45.39
N PHE A 38 -3.51 -10.53 -45.79
CA PHE A 38 -4.04 -9.35 -45.11
C PHE A 38 -4.50 -9.65 -43.68
N LEU A 39 -5.19 -10.78 -43.45
CA LEU A 39 -5.65 -11.20 -42.13
C LEU A 39 -4.49 -11.53 -41.19
N ILE A 40 -3.47 -12.24 -41.67
CA ILE A 40 -2.27 -12.58 -40.89
C ILE A 40 -1.47 -11.31 -40.59
N GLN A 41 -1.22 -10.46 -41.59
CA GLN A 41 -0.50 -9.21 -41.36
C GLN A 41 -1.26 -8.27 -40.41
N GLY A 42 -2.58 -8.12 -40.58
CA GLY A 42 -3.42 -7.33 -39.68
C GLY A 42 -3.44 -7.89 -38.26
N GLY A 43 -3.59 -9.22 -38.11
CA GLY A 43 -3.58 -9.89 -36.81
C GLY A 43 -2.25 -9.76 -36.08
N VAL A 44 -1.12 -9.89 -36.79
CA VAL A 44 0.21 -9.69 -36.21
C VAL A 44 0.40 -8.24 -35.75
N ILE A 45 -0.03 -7.25 -36.54
CA ILE A 45 0.07 -5.85 -36.16
C ILE A 45 -0.75 -5.57 -34.90
N VAL A 46 -1.99 -6.05 -34.83
CA VAL A 46 -2.85 -5.88 -33.65
C VAL A 46 -2.24 -6.55 -32.41
N ALA A 47 -1.70 -7.77 -32.55
CA ALA A 47 -1.05 -8.47 -31.46
C ALA A 47 0.19 -7.73 -30.94
N VAL A 48 1.03 -7.21 -31.85
CA VAL A 48 2.21 -6.42 -31.47
C VAL A 48 1.80 -5.12 -30.78
N VAL A 49 0.79 -4.41 -31.28
CA VAL A 49 0.28 -3.19 -30.64
C VAL A 49 -0.27 -3.49 -29.26
N ALA A 50 -1.02 -4.58 -29.09
CA ALA A 50 -1.54 -4.99 -27.78
C ALA A 50 -0.40 -5.31 -26.80
N ILE A 51 0.64 -6.03 -27.24
CA ILE A 51 1.81 -6.34 -26.42
C ILE A 51 2.58 -5.07 -26.05
N VAL A 52 2.80 -4.16 -27.01
CA VAL A 52 3.47 -2.88 -26.75
C VAL A 52 2.66 -2.01 -25.80
N ALA A 53 1.33 -2.00 -25.92
CA ALA A 53 0.45 -1.29 -24.98
C ALA A 53 0.55 -1.88 -23.57
N LEU A 54 0.56 -3.23 -23.45
CA LEU A 54 0.71 -3.94 -22.18
C LEU A 54 2.07 -3.69 -21.53
N ILE A 55 3.14 -3.76 -22.30
CA ILE A 55 4.49 -3.45 -21.82
C ILE A 55 4.58 -1.97 -21.48
N GLY A 56 3.97 -1.10 -22.29
CA GLY A 56 3.89 0.34 -22.05
C GLY A 56 3.19 0.67 -20.74
N THR A 57 2.06 0.02 -20.42
CA THR A 57 1.39 0.19 -19.12
C THR A 57 2.22 -0.34 -17.96
N LEU A 58 2.87 -1.50 -18.12
CA LEU A 58 3.75 -2.05 -17.07
C LEU A 58 4.96 -1.14 -16.81
N ILE A 59 5.57 -0.59 -17.86
CA ILE A 59 6.67 0.37 -17.74
C ILE A 59 6.17 1.68 -17.14
N TRP A 60 5.01 2.19 -17.58
CA TRP A 60 4.45 3.44 -17.06
C TRP A 60 4.06 3.34 -15.58
N GLN A 61 3.53 2.20 -15.13
CA GLN A 61 3.26 1.94 -13.71
C GLN A 61 4.53 1.83 -12.86
N ASN A 62 5.67 1.51 -13.47
CA ASN A 62 6.96 1.34 -12.79
C ASN A 62 7.88 2.58 -12.90
N ILE A 63 7.48 3.62 -13.64
CA ILE A 63 8.22 4.89 -13.83
C ILE A 63 7.31 6.08 -13.51
N GLN A 64 6.25 5.89 -12.71
CA GLN A 64 5.56 7.07 -12.17
C GLN A 64 6.53 7.80 -11.24
N PRO A 65 6.62 9.13 -11.31
CA PRO A 65 7.22 9.90 -10.23
C PRO A 65 6.51 9.59 -8.92
N GLU A 66 7.24 9.68 -7.80
CA GLU A 66 6.72 9.46 -6.45
C GLU A 66 5.44 10.30 -6.28
N GLY A 67 4.31 9.66 -6.01
CA GLY A 67 3.09 10.39 -5.69
C GLY A 67 3.28 11.14 -4.38
N PRO A 68 2.65 12.32 -4.21
CA PRO A 68 2.72 13.01 -2.93
C PRO A 68 2.25 12.10 -1.79
N GLY A 69 2.86 12.26 -0.61
CA GLY A 69 2.37 11.57 0.58
C GLY A 69 0.97 12.07 0.97
N PRO A 70 0.18 11.30 1.73
CA PRO A 70 -1.10 11.77 2.25
C PRO A 70 -0.91 13.00 3.13
N ARG A 71 -1.90 13.91 3.14
CA ARG A 71 -1.96 14.96 4.17
C ARG A 71 -2.00 14.31 5.55
N ASN A 72 -1.59 15.06 6.57
CA ASN A 72 -1.57 14.61 7.96
C ASN A 72 -0.58 13.47 8.23
N MET A 73 0.35 13.21 7.30
CA MET A 73 1.41 12.21 7.44
C MET A 73 2.79 12.73 7.00
N ALA A 74 3.12 13.99 7.31
CA ALA A 74 4.40 14.61 6.94
C ALA A 74 5.65 13.88 7.49
N SER A 75 5.51 13.04 8.51
CA SER A 75 6.56 12.19 9.08
C SER A 75 6.58 10.76 8.52
N ASP A 76 5.75 10.47 7.52
CA ASP A 76 5.27 9.13 7.13
C ASP A 76 4.34 8.45 8.13
N GLY A 77 3.91 9.15 9.17
CA GLY A 77 2.98 8.64 10.17
C GLY A 77 1.93 9.69 10.50
N ILE A 78 0.74 9.24 10.89
CA ILE A 78 -0.27 10.16 11.43
C ILE A 78 -0.08 10.30 12.93
N VAL A 79 -0.03 11.55 13.38
CA VAL A 79 0.20 11.90 14.77
C VAL A 79 -1.13 12.31 15.41
N TYR A 80 -1.42 11.74 16.57
CA TYR A 80 -2.44 12.23 17.50
C TYR A 80 -1.77 12.84 18.72
N ASP A 81 -2.06 14.11 18.95
CA ASP A 81 -1.69 14.84 20.16
C ASP A 81 -2.69 14.54 21.29
N VAL A 82 -2.43 15.11 22.46
CA VAL A 82 -3.25 14.98 23.67
C VAL A 82 -4.73 15.22 23.38
N GLY A 83 -5.59 14.38 23.94
CA GLY A 83 -7.03 14.42 23.72
C GLY A 83 -7.49 13.74 22.42
N MET A 84 -6.64 12.89 21.81
CA MET A 84 -6.94 12.20 20.53
C MET A 84 -7.25 13.17 19.39
N VAL A 85 -6.49 14.26 19.33
CA VAL A 85 -6.61 15.26 18.25
C VAL A 85 -5.55 14.99 17.20
N PRO A 86 -5.91 14.72 15.93
CA PRO A 86 -4.92 14.53 14.89
C PRO A 86 -4.16 15.83 14.61
N VAL A 87 -2.86 15.74 14.37
CA VAL A 87 -2.02 16.87 13.96
C VAL A 87 -2.13 17.01 12.44
N GLU A 88 -2.75 18.10 12.00
CA GLU A 88 -2.88 18.38 10.57
C GLU A 88 -1.55 18.83 9.95
N THR A 89 -1.20 18.24 8.81
CA THR A 89 -0.02 18.61 8.03
C THR A 89 -0.33 18.65 6.53
N THR A 90 0.42 19.43 5.78
CA THR A 90 0.32 19.42 4.31
C THR A 90 0.82 18.08 3.76
N ALA A 91 0.33 17.71 2.57
CA ALA A 91 0.89 16.59 1.83
C ALA A 91 2.37 16.85 1.54
N LEU A 92 3.19 15.80 1.59
CA LEU A 92 4.57 15.85 1.10
C LEU A 92 4.54 15.95 -0.42
N GLU A 93 5.32 16.86 -0.99
CA GLU A 93 5.52 16.88 -2.44
C GLU A 93 6.30 15.64 -2.90
N PRO A 94 6.20 15.26 -4.19
CA PRO A 94 7.08 14.24 -4.78
C PRO A 94 8.56 14.49 -4.44
N ASP A 95 9.29 13.44 -4.07
CA ASP A 95 10.71 13.48 -3.66
C ASP A 95 11.01 14.32 -2.39
N GLU A 96 10.01 14.87 -1.70
CA GLU A 96 10.20 15.56 -0.42
C GLU A 96 10.46 14.55 0.70
N ALA A 97 11.55 14.77 1.46
CA ALA A 97 11.86 13.90 2.59
C ALA A 97 10.86 14.12 3.73
N PRO A 98 10.42 13.05 4.43
CA PRO A 98 9.55 13.20 5.59
C PRO A 98 10.24 14.03 6.69
N THR A 99 9.45 14.82 7.40
CA THR A 99 9.91 15.60 8.55
C THR A 99 9.60 14.86 9.83
N ALA A 100 10.63 14.56 10.62
CA ALA A 100 10.45 13.92 11.92
C ALA A 100 9.51 14.74 12.83
N THR A 101 8.60 14.06 13.51
CA THR A 101 7.70 14.67 14.49
C THR A 101 8.51 15.33 15.61
N VAL A 102 8.14 16.56 15.99
CA VAL A 102 8.70 17.21 17.17
C VAL A 102 8.04 16.61 18.40
N GLN A 103 8.82 15.92 19.23
CA GLN A 103 8.33 15.21 20.42
C GLN A 103 8.43 16.08 21.68
N ASP A 104 7.59 15.79 22.69
CA ASP A 104 7.76 16.36 24.01
C ASP A 104 8.98 15.74 24.70
N GLU A 105 10.00 16.55 24.95
CA GLU A 105 11.23 16.11 25.62
C GLU A 105 11.20 16.37 27.13
N SER A 106 10.06 16.82 27.69
CA SER A 106 9.96 17.13 29.12
C SER A 106 9.92 15.87 30.00
N GLY A 107 9.58 14.71 29.41
CA GLY A 107 9.34 13.47 30.13
C GLY A 107 8.07 13.50 30.98
N THR A 108 7.14 14.41 30.68
CA THR A 108 5.80 14.43 31.31
C THR A 108 4.72 13.82 30.43
N ILE A 109 4.99 13.73 29.12
CA ILE A 109 4.13 13.09 28.12
C ILE A 109 4.95 11.98 27.45
N ALA A 110 4.35 10.80 27.29
CA ALA A 110 4.96 9.70 26.55
C ALA A 110 4.73 9.88 25.04
N ASN A 111 5.79 9.90 24.24
CA ASN A 111 5.70 9.91 22.78
C ASN A 111 5.75 8.46 22.28
N ILE A 112 4.58 7.89 21.97
CA ILE A 112 4.47 6.52 21.47
C ILE A 112 4.50 6.57 19.95
N VAL A 113 5.36 5.76 19.33
CA VAL A 113 5.48 5.62 17.87
C VAL A 113 5.31 4.15 17.51
N THR A 114 4.43 3.83 16.57
CA THR A 114 4.22 2.46 16.09
C THR A 114 4.44 2.35 14.58
N TYR A 115 5.23 1.37 14.17
CA TYR A 115 5.36 0.95 12.77
C TYR A 115 4.65 -0.38 12.61
N VAL A 116 3.60 -0.39 11.78
CA VAL A 116 2.68 -1.53 11.69
C VAL A 116 2.41 -1.94 10.25
N ASP A 117 2.34 -3.25 10.03
CA ASP A 117 1.87 -3.84 8.76
C ASP A 117 0.53 -4.53 9.02
N TYR A 118 -0.51 -4.15 8.28
CA TYR A 118 -1.87 -4.64 8.50
C TYR A 118 -2.07 -6.14 8.23
N LEU A 119 -1.09 -6.83 7.61
CA LEU A 119 -1.09 -8.29 7.47
C LEU A 119 -0.31 -8.99 8.59
N CYS A 120 0.50 -8.26 9.37
CA CYS A 120 1.38 -8.85 10.35
C CYS A 120 0.60 -9.31 11.59
N PRO A 121 0.61 -10.61 11.93
CA PRO A 121 -0.14 -11.14 13.07
C PRO A 121 0.38 -10.61 14.41
N PHE A 122 1.67 -10.27 14.50
CA PHE A 122 2.24 -9.64 15.69
C PHE A 122 1.76 -8.20 15.87
N CYS A 123 1.51 -7.46 14.77
CA CYS A 123 0.88 -6.14 14.85
C CYS A 123 -0.54 -6.29 15.36
N GLY A 124 -1.31 -7.24 14.80
CA GLY A 124 -2.66 -7.54 15.29
C GLY A 124 -2.69 -7.88 16.78
N GLN A 125 -1.77 -8.73 17.26
CA GLN A 125 -1.65 -9.03 18.69
C GLN A 125 -1.39 -7.79 19.54
N PHE A 126 -0.41 -6.96 19.16
CA PHE A 126 -0.08 -5.75 19.90
C PHE A 126 -1.25 -4.76 19.91
N GLU A 127 -1.83 -4.47 18.76
CA GLU A 127 -2.90 -3.47 18.59
C GLU A 127 -4.18 -3.89 19.30
N THR A 128 -4.59 -5.16 19.19
CA THR A 128 -5.76 -5.69 19.93
C THR A 128 -5.55 -5.73 21.44
N THR A 129 -4.30 -5.88 21.91
CA THR A 129 -3.98 -5.93 23.34
C THR A 129 -3.85 -4.52 23.94
N ASN A 130 -3.23 -3.60 23.20
CA ASN A 130 -2.75 -2.33 23.75
C ASN A 130 -3.49 -1.10 23.19
N GLY A 131 -4.26 -1.21 22.11
CA GLY A 131 -4.93 -0.08 21.46
C GLY A 131 -5.81 0.73 22.41
N ASP A 132 -6.70 0.07 23.17
CA ASP A 132 -7.60 0.76 24.12
C ASP A 132 -6.85 1.51 25.22
N GLN A 133 -5.75 0.94 25.74
CA GLN A 133 -4.96 1.62 26.77
C GLN A 133 -4.13 2.77 26.18
N ILE A 134 -3.58 2.63 24.97
CA ILE A 134 -2.89 3.71 24.26
C ILE A 134 -3.85 4.86 24.03
N ARG A 135 -5.05 4.59 23.48
CA ARG A 135 -6.11 5.58 23.34
C ARG A 135 -6.40 6.29 24.66
N THR A 136 -6.59 5.54 25.75
CA THR A 136 -6.84 6.13 27.08
C THR A 136 -5.70 7.04 27.55
N MET A 137 -4.45 6.64 27.33
CA MET A 137 -3.28 7.47 27.66
C MET A 137 -3.28 8.77 26.83
N VAL A 138 -3.60 8.69 25.54
CA VAL A 138 -3.63 9.87 24.67
C VAL A 138 -4.81 10.79 25.01
N GLU A 139 -6.00 10.25 25.22
CA GLU A 139 -7.20 11.01 25.63
C GLU A 139 -6.99 11.74 26.96
N SER A 140 -6.29 11.12 27.91
CA SER A 140 -6.00 11.72 29.21
C SER A 140 -4.83 12.73 29.19
N GLY A 141 -4.13 12.84 28.05
CA GLY A 141 -2.95 13.70 27.90
C GLY A 141 -1.67 13.14 28.50
N ALA A 142 -1.65 11.84 28.85
CA ALA A 142 -0.46 11.14 29.32
C ALA A 142 0.49 10.72 28.18
N ALA A 143 -0.02 10.66 26.94
CA ALA A 143 0.77 10.27 25.78
C ALA A 143 0.34 11.02 24.51
N THR A 144 1.22 11.01 23.53
CA THR A 144 0.89 11.17 22.10
C THR A 144 1.08 9.82 21.40
N ILE A 145 0.45 9.64 20.25
CA ILE A 145 0.64 8.43 19.42
C ILE A 145 0.88 8.82 17.97
N GLU A 146 1.94 8.27 17.38
CA GLU A 146 2.24 8.35 15.97
C GLU A 146 2.18 6.95 15.35
N ILE A 147 1.40 6.78 14.29
CA ILE A 147 1.19 5.49 13.63
C ILE A 147 1.72 5.58 12.21
N HIS A 148 2.70 4.74 11.88
CA HIS A 148 3.29 4.57 10.55
C HIS A 148 2.83 3.26 9.91
N PRO A 149 1.89 3.31 8.94
CA PRO A 149 1.57 2.17 8.10
C PRO A 149 2.75 1.81 7.19
N VAL A 150 3.24 0.59 7.29
CA VAL A 150 4.25 0.02 6.39
C VAL A 150 3.73 -1.27 5.74
N ALA A 151 4.37 -1.71 4.65
CA ALA A 151 3.91 -2.83 3.84
C ALA A 151 5.00 -3.88 3.56
N ILE A 152 5.71 -4.31 4.61
CA ILE A 152 6.79 -5.31 4.55
C ILE A 152 6.28 -6.66 3.98
N LEU A 153 5.04 -7.02 4.29
CA LEU A 153 4.41 -8.28 3.92
C LEU A 153 3.61 -8.20 2.60
N THR A 154 3.87 -7.18 1.77
CA THR A 154 3.23 -6.99 0.45
C THR A 154 3.15 -8.30 -0.37
N ASN A 155 4.21 -9.10 -0.41
CA ASN A 155 4.26 -10.33 -1.19
C ASN A 155 3.69 -11.58 -0.48
N ARG A 156 3.05 -11.42 0.69
CA ARG A 156 2.55 -12.52 1.52
C ARG A 156 1.03 -12.71 1.46
N SER A 157 0.38 -12.21 0.40
CA SER A 157 -1.09 -12.18 0.28
C SER A 157 -1.64 -12.77 -1.02
N ALA A 158 -1.17 -13.96 -1.41
CA ALA A 158 -1.60 -14.67 -2.63
C ALA A 158 -1.59 -13.81 -3.93
N GLY A 159 -0.68 -12.84 -4.00
CA GLY A 159 -0.54 -11.91 -5.13
C GLY A 159 -1.46 -10.67 -5.10
N SER A 160 -2.32 -10.52 -4.08
CA SER A 160 -3.24 -9.37 -3.96
C SER A 160 -2.58 -8.10 -3.42
N GLN A 161 -1.39 -8.23 -2.81
CA GLN A 161 -0.66 -7.12 -2.19
C GLN A 161 -1.44 -6.45 -1.04
N TYR A 162 -2.12 -7.26 -0.20
CA TYR A 162 -2.98 -6.75 0.88
C TYR A 162 -2.30 -5.73 1.80
N SER A 163 -1.09 -5.99 2.33
CA SER A 163 -0.38 -5.00 3.18
C SER A 163 -0.26 -3.64 2.53
N LEU A 164 0.08 -3.60 1.24
CA LEU A 164 0.25 -2.38 0.47
C LEU A 164 -1.09 -1.67 0.26
N ARG A 165 -2.15 -2.41 -0.09
CA ARG A 165 -3.50 -1.84 -0.28
C ARG A 165 -4.12 -1.35 1.04
N ALA A 166 -3.91 -2.07 2.14
CA ALA A 166 -4.39 -1.68 3.45
C ALA A 166 -3.65 -0.44 3.98
N ALA A 167 -2.33 -0.38 3.84
CA ALA A 167 -1.55 0.81 4.18
C ALA A 167 -1.92 2.01 3.30
N ASN A 168 -2.18 1.80 2.00
CA ASN A 168 -2.74 2.83 1.13
C ASN A 168 -4.10 3.32 1.62
N ALA A 169 -5.01 2.41 1.99
CA ALA A 169 -6.33 2.78 2.52
C ALA A 169 -6.22 3.58 3.82
N ALA A 170 -5.26 3.22 4.68
CA ALA A 170 -4.95 3.98 5.89
C ALA A 170 -4.48 5.41 5.53
N GLY A 171 -3.60 5.56 4.54
CA GLY A 171 -3.22 6.86 3.99
C GLY A 171 -4.41 7.67 3.43
N CYS A 172 -5.34 7.01 2.73
CA CYS A 172 -6.57 7.66 2.22
C CYS A 172 -7.45 8.21 3.35
N VAL A 173 -7.61 7.46 4.44
CA VAL A 173 -8.37 7.92 5.61
C VAL A 173 -7.63 9.03 6.34
N ALA A 174 -6.31 8.91 6.50
CA ALA A 174 -5.48 9.96 7.11
C ALA A 174 -5.58 11.28 6.33
N ASP A 175 -5.54 11.23 5.00
CA ASP A 175 -5.65 12.42 4.16
C ASP A 175 -7.01 13.11 4.33
N ALA A 176 -8.11 12.36 4.20
CA ALA A 176 -9.44 12.93 4.01
C ALA A 176 -10.35 12.94 5.26
N SER A 177 -9.98 12.19 6.30
CA SER A 177 -10.76 12.04 7.55
C SER A 177 -9.84 11.67 8.73
N PRO A 178 -8.82 12.49 9.05
CA PRO A 178 -7.79 12.16 10.03
C PRO A 178 -8.36 11.87 11.42
N GLU A 179 -9.51 12.44 11.80
CA GLU A 179 -10.17 12.17 13.08
C GLU A 179 -10.67 10.72 13.19
N GLN A 180 -10.92 10.03 12.08
CA GLN A 180 -11.41 8.64 12.05
C GLN A 180 -10.31 7.62 11.77
N PHE A 181 -9.07 8.06 11.53
CA PHE A 181 -7.98 7.14 11.21
C PHE A 181 -7.73 6.10 12.31
N TYR A 182 -7.72 6.50 13.59
CA TYR A 182 -7.43 5.56 14.67
C TYR A 182 -8.48 4.44 14.75
N ASP A 183 -9.76 4.78 14.59
CA ASP A 183 -10.84 3.78 14.52
C ASP A 183 -10.71 2.89 13.29
N PHE A 184 -10.35 3.45 12.14
CA PHE A 184 -10.08 2.67 10.92
C PHE A 184 -8.88 1.72 11.09
N ASN A 185 -7.79 2.18 11.71
CA ASN A 185 -6.62 1.37 12.04
C ASN A 185 -7.02 0.18 12.93
N ALA A 186 -7.82 0.43 13.98
CA ALA A 186 -8.33 -0.63 14.85
C ALA A 186 -9.21 -1.63 14.08
N LEU A 187 -10.08 -1.16 13.17
CA LEU A 187 -10.92 -2.02 12.34
C LEU A 187 -10.12 -2.89 11.36
N LEU A 188 -9.02 -2.38 10.80
CA LEU A 188 -8.12 -3.17 9.96
C LEU A 188 -7.50 -4.33 10.73
N PHE A 189 -7.11 -4.12 12.00
CA PHE A 189 -6.59 -5.20 12.84
C PHE A 189 -7.68 -6.13 13.36
N ALA A 190 -8.86 -5.62 13.68
CA ALA A 190 -10.01 -6.45 14.07
C ALA A 190 -10.48 -7.39 12.94
N ASN A 191 -10.31 -6.96 11.68
CA ASN A 191 -10.62 -7.75 10.48
C ASN A 191 -9.36 -8.25 9.77
N GLN A 192 -8.25 -8.39 10.50
CA GLN A 192 -6.97 -8.78 9.93
C GLN A 192 -7.06 -10.16 9.27
N PRO A 193 -6.72 -10.28 7.97
CA PRO A 193 -6.69 -11.58 7.31
C PRO A 193 -5.46 -12.40 7.73
N GLU A 194 -5.57 -13.72 7.63
CA GLU A 194 -4.42 -14.61 7.82
C GLU A 194 -3.37 -14.42 6.71
N GLU A 195 -2.09 -14.49 7.08
CA GLU A 195 -0.98 -14.52 6.12
C GLU A 195 -1.15 -15.64 5.08
N GLY A 196 -0.78 -15.36 3.83
CA GLY A 196 -0.89 -16.30 2.73
C GLY A 196 -2.28 -16.37 2.08
N THR A 197 -3.31 -15.75 2.68
CA THR A 197 -4.62 -15.58 2.04
C THR A 197 -4.63 -14.39 1.09
N THR A 198 -5.70 -14.22 0.32
CA THR A 198 -5.88 -13.04 -0.55
C THR A 198 -6.02 -11.75 0.25
N GLY A 199 -6.35 -11.80 1.54
CA GLY A 199 -6.70 -10.61 2.31
C GLY A 199 -7.99 -9.93 1.84
N LEU A 200 -8.32 -8.79 2.47
CA LEU A 200 -9.54 -8.05 2.14
C LEU A 200 -9.46 -7.41 0.76
N SER A 201 -10.57 -7.40 0.04
CA SER A 201 -10.77 -6.65 -1.20
C SER A 201 -10.83 -5.15 -0.96
N ASN A 202 -10.73 -4.35 -2.03
CA ASN A 202 -10.91 -2.89 -1.92
C ASN A 202 -12.32 -2.52 -1.44
N ASP A 203 -13.35 -3.26 -1.85
CA ASP A 203 -14.72 -3.03 -1.38
C ASP A 203 -14.86 -3.27 0.13
N GLU A 204 -14.18 -4.28 0.67
CA GLU A 204 -14.12 -4.52 2.11
C GLU A 204 -13.33 -3.42 2.84
N LEU A 205 -12.20 -2.95 2.30
CA LEU A 205 -11.45 -1.83 2.86
C LEU A 205 -12.28 -0.53 2.90
N LYS A 206 -13.04 -0.25 1.84
CA LYS A 206 -14.00 0.87 1.78
C LYS A 206 -15.11 0.74 2.81
N ALA A 207 -15.65 -0.48 2.99
CA ALA A 207 -16.66 -0.76 4.01
C ALA A 207 -16.14 -0.50 5.42
N LEU A 208 -14.89 -0.87 5.72
CA LEU A 208 -14.26 -0.57 7.02
C LEU A 208 -14.07 0.94 7.23
N ALA A 209 -13.74 1.71 6.20
CA ALA A 209 -13.66 3.17 6.31
C ALA A 209 -15.02 3.80 6.62
N ALA A 210 -16.10 3.26 6.02
CA ALA A 210 -17.47 3.66 6.35
C ALA A 210 -17.88 3.27 7.78
N GLU A 211 -17.48 2.08 8.23
CA GLU A 211 -17.72 1.60 9.61
C GLU A 211 -16.98 2.44 10.65
N ALA A 212 -15.76 2.92 10.34
CA ALA A 212 -15.02 3.90 11.14
C ALA A 212 -15.72 5.27 11.23
N GLY A 213 -16.77 5.51 10.43
CA GLY A 213 -17.49 6.77 10.39
C GLY A 213 -16.79 7.87 9.60
N ALA A 214 -15.89 7.52 8.67
CA ALA A 214 -15.15 8.51 7.89
C ALA A 214 -16.11 9.45 7.14
N SER A 215 -15.82 10.75 7.18
CA SER A 215 -16.73 11.80 6.71
C SER A 215 -16.71 12.01 5.19
N SER A 216 -15.55 11.77 4.56
CA SER A 216 -15.28 12.03 3.13
C SER A 216 -15.30 10.74 2.28
N LEU A 217 -16.30 9.87 2.48
CA LEU A 217 -16.28 8.52 1.90
C LEU A 217 -16.06 8.49 0.39
N SER A 218 -16.71 9.36 -0.39
CA SER A 218 -16.55 9.32 -1.86
C SER A 218 -15.10 9.57 -2.30
N SER A 219 -14.33 10.43 -1.62
CA SER A 219 -12.93 10.65 -1.98
C SER A 219 -12.04 9.53 -1.46
N ILE A 220 -12.32 9.02 -0.25
CA ILE A 220 -11.60 7.87 0.33
C ILE A 220 -11.77 6.63 -0.55
N GLU A 221 -12.99 6.34 -0.98
CA GLU A 221 -13.30 5.20 -1.85
C GLU A 221 -12.54 5.28 -3.18
N GLN A 222 -12.52 6.46 -3.81
CA GLN A 222 -11.77 6.68 -5.04
C GLN A 222 -10.25 6.52 -4.81
N CYS A 223 -9.71 7.11 -3.74
CA CYS A 223 -8.30 6.98 -3.36
C CYS A 223 -7.89 5.50 -3.11
N ILE A 224 -8.78 4.70 -2.50
CA ILE A 224 -8.57 3.26 -2.30
C ILE A 224 -8.57 2.51 -3.64
N ASP A 225 -9.52 2.81 -4.52
CA ASP A 225 -9.64 2.15 -5.83
C ASP A 225 -8.46 2.49 -6.75
N ASP A 226 -7.97 3.73 -6.71
CA ASP A 226 -6.83 4.20 -7.50
C ASP A 226 -5.48 3.79 -6.90
N THR A 227 -5.47 3.31 -5.66
CA THR A 227 -4.25 3.05 -4.88
C THR A 227 -3.31 4.26 -4.86
N GLU A 228 -3.89 5.44 -4.61
CA GLU A 228 -3.27 6.76 -4.79
C GLU A 228 -1.93 6.91 -4.06
N PHE A 229 -1.83 6.40 -2.82
CA PHE A 229 -0.65 6.49 -1.97
C PHE A 229 0.26 5.26 -2.05
N LYS A 230 0.07 4.36 -3.02
CA LYS A 230 0.89 3.14 -3.15
C LYS A 230 2.39 3.43 -3.23
N GLY A 231 2.79 4.43 -4.02
CA GLY A 231 4.21 4.83 -4.15
C GLY A 231 4.78 5.26 -2.80
N TRP A 232 4.10 6.23 -2.15
CA TRP A 232 4.45 6.69 -0.81
C TRP A 232 4.57 5.55 0.21
N VAL A 233 3.64 4.58 0.24
CA VAL A 233 3.74 3.42 1.16
C VAL A 233 5.01 2.61 0.90
N GLN A 234 5.38 2.40 -0.38
CA GLN A 234 6.61 1.67 -0.72
C GLN A 234 7.84 2.41 -0.21
N ASP A 235 7.86 3.74 -0.37
CA ASP A 235 9.00 4.57 0.03
C ASP A 235 9.10 4.69 1.55
N ALA A 236 7.97 4.91 2.25
CA ALA A 236 7.90 4.88 3.71
C ALA A 236 8.36 3.52 4.28
N THR A 237 7.95 2.42 3.63
CA THR A 237 8.41 1.06 4.00
C THR A 237 9.91 0.90 3.78
N ASN A 238 10.44 1.40 2.67
CA ASN A 238 11.88 1.35 2.39
C ASN A 238 12.66 2.17 3.42
N ARG A 239 12.24 3.41 3.70
CA ARG A 239 12.85 4.27 4.73
C ARG A 239 12.88 3.57 6.08
N PHE A 240 11.75 3.02 6.53
CA PHE A 240 11.68 2.25 7.78
C PHE A 240 12.72 1.11 7.85
N LEU A 241 12.94 0.41 6.74
CA LEU A 241 13.85 -0.74 6.67
C LEU A 241 15.33 -0.35 6.51
N SER A 242 15.63 0.78 5.86
CA SER A 242 17.01 1.16 5.52
C SER A 242 17.60 2.31 6.33
N GLU A 243 16.76 3.14 6.93
CA GLU A 243 17.16 4.37 7.62
C GLU A 243 17.06 4.24 9.16
N PRO A 244 17.75 5.11 9.91
CA PRO A 244 17.51 5.27 11.34
C PRO A 244 16.06 5.71 11.60
N ILE A 245 15.43 5.13 12.63
CA ILE A 245 14.12 5.62 13.08
C ILE A 245 14.34 6.98 13.75
N PRO A 246 13.68 8.06 13.29
CA PRO A 246 13.80 9.37 13.91
C PRO A 246 13.45 9.35 15.40
N ASN A 247 14.07 10.24 16.17
CA ASN A 247 13.85 10.39 17.61
C ASN A 247 14.02 9.06 18.39
N SER A 248 14.93 8.18 17.96
CA SER A 248 15.13 6.89 18.62
C SER A 248 16.60 6.46 18.68
N ASP A 249 16.91 5.65 19.70
CA ASP A 249 18.24 5.06 19.90
C ASP A 249 18.44 3.78 19.08
N ILE A 250 17.52 3.48 18.15
CA ILE A 250 17.51 2.20 17.45
C ILE A 250 18.42 2.31 16.21
N GLU A 251 19.66 1.85 16.34
CA GLU A 251 20.66 1.95 15.26
C GLU A 251 20.61 0.79 14.23
N THR A 252 19.96 -0.33 14.55
CA THR A 252 20.08 -1.56 13.74
C THR A 252 19.12 -1.61 12.55
N GLN A 253 19.63 -1.88 11.35
CA GLN A 253 18.84 -2.05 10.11
C GLN A 253 18.06 -3.38 10.02
N GLN A 254 17.98 -4.17 11.10
CA GLN A 254 17.20 -5.42 11.13
C GLN A 254 15.97 -5.21 12.01
N ARG A 255 14.98 -4.51 11.47
CA ARG A 255 13.69 -4.24 12.12
C ARG A 255 12.57 -4.97 11.39
N GLY A 256 11.49 -5.19 12.13
CA GLY A 256 10.25 -5.78 11.62
C GLY A 256 9.05 -5.14 12.29
N THR A 257 7.86 -5.62 11.96
CA THR A 257 6.62 -5.11 12.52
C THR A 257 6.05 -6.09 13.56
N PRO A 258 5.47 -5.61 14.67
CA PRO A 258 5.42 -4.21 15.07
C PRO A 258 6.80 -3.76 15.55
N THR A 259 7.16 -2.52 15.23
CA THR A 259 8.19 -1.80 16.00
C THR A 259 7.47 -0.72 16.79
N VAL A 260 7.62 -0.75 18.12
CA VAL A 260 6.99 0.19 19.04
C VAL A 260 8.09 0.92 19.78
N VAL A 261 8.04 2.24 19.77
CA VAL A 261 9.03 3.13 20.39
C VAL A 261 8.31 4.04 21.36
N VAL A 262 8.86 4.24 22.55
CA VAL A 262 8.37 5.20 23.53
C VAL A 262 9.53 6.08 23.97
N ASN A 263 9.43 7.39 23.72
CA ASN A 263 10.51 8.36 23.97
C ASN A 263 11.88 7.86 23.49
N GLY A 264 11.92 7.42 22.24
CA GLY A 264 13.13 6.89 21.58
C GLY A 264 13.60 5.50 21.98
N LYS A 265 12.96 4.86 22.98
CA LYS A 265 13.31 3.51 23.44
C LYS A 265 12.39 2.47 22.80
N GLN A 266 12.97 1.42 22.24
CA GLN A 266 12.19 0.32 21.65
C GLN A 266 11.56 -0.56 22.73
N TYR A 267 10.27 -0.86 22.59
CA TYR A 267 9.61 -1.91 23.36
C TYR A 267 9.95 -3.28 22.78
N THR A 268 10.55 -4.15 23.59
CA THR A 268 10.90 -5.53 23.21
C THR A 268 10.24 -6.58 24.10
N GLY A 269 9.22 -6.18 24.87
CA GLY A 269 8.50 -7.03 25.81
C GLY A 269 7.40 -7.87 25.16
N SER A 270 6.51 -8.43 25.99
CA SER A 270 5.37 -9.23 25.53
C SER A 270 4.31 -8.40 24.79
N LEU A 271 4.01 -8.74 23.54
CA LEU A 271 2.94 -8.08 22.77
C LEU A 271 1.53 -8.33 23.33
N THR A 272 1.36 -9.32 24.21
CA THR A 272 0.08 -9.75 24.77
C THR A 272 -0.02 -9.52 26.28
N ASP A 273 0.91 -8.77 26.89
CA ASP A 273 0.84 -8.37 28.29
C ASP A 273 0.64 -6.84 28.38
N PRO A 274 -0.61 -6.37 28.57
CA PRO A 274 -0.88 -4.93 28.60
C PRO A 274 -0.25 -4.23 29.81
N ALA A 275 -0.05 -4.94 30.93
CA ALA A 275 0.56 -4.36 32.13
C ALA A 275 2.07 -4.19 31.97
N GLU A 276 2.73 -5.12 31.27
CA GLU A 276 4.14 -4.99 30.91
C GLU A 276 4.36 -3.78 29.99
N PHE A 277 3.52 -3.61 28.95
CA PHE A 277 3.60 -2.44 28.07
C PHE A 277 3.37 -1.12 28.82
N ALA A 278 2.34 -1.04 29.67
CA ALA A 278 2.10 0.16 30.49
C ALA A 278 3.29 0.49 31.41
N SER A 279 3.92 -0.54 31.99
CA SER A 279 5.11 -0.36 32.84
C SER A 279 6.29 0.17 32.03
N PHE A 280 6.47 -0.31 30.80
CA PHE A 280 7.50 0.20 29.90
C PHE A 280 7.27 1.68 29.54
N VAL A 281 6.03 2.06 29.21
CA VAL A 281 5.68 3.47 28.92
C VAL A 281 6.04 4.37 30.10
N LEU A 282 5.67 3.98 31.32
CA LEU A 282 5.99 4.72 32.54
C LEU A 282 7.51 4.83 32.77
N GLN A 283 8.26 3.74 32.55
CA GLN A 283 9.70 3.73 32.71
C GLN A 283 10.38 4.64 31.70
N ALA A 284 10.04 4.53 30.41
CA ALA A 284 10.61 5.36 29.35
C ALA A 284 10.36 6.85 29.62
N THR A 285 9.15 7.19 30.06
CA THR A 285 8.76 8.56 30.41
C THR A 285 9.55 9.10 31.61
N ALA A 286 9.71 8.28 32.66
CA ALA A 286 10.47 8.66 33.86
C ALA A 286 11.97 8.84 33.58
N ASP A 287 12.55 8.03 32.69
CA ASP A 287 13.93 8.19 32.26
C ASP A 287 14.12 9.51 31.51
N THR A 288 13.25 9.83 30.54
CA THR A 288 13.27 11.13 29.82
C THR A 288 13.16 12.31 30.78
N TYR A 289 12.28 12.23 31.78
CA TYR A 289 12.14 13.29 32.80
C TYR A 289 13.44 13.47 33.61
N THR A 290 14.10 12.37 33.95
CA THR A 290 15.37 12.39 34.70
C THR A 290 16.49 13.03 33.86
N GLU A 291 16.55 12.70 32.57
CA GLU A 291 17.52 13.30 31.63
C GLU A 291 17.25 14.80 31.42
N ALA A 292 16.00 15.20 31.23
CA ALA A 292 15.61 16.59 31.06
C ALA A 292 15.87 17.48 32.29
N THR A 293 15.89 16.89 33.49
CA THR A 293 16.09 17.61 34.76
C THR A 293 17.51 17.51 35.32
N ALA A 294 18.40 16.75 34.67
CA ALA A 294 19.79 16.65 35.06
C ALA A 294 20.49 18.02 34.91
N THR A 295 21.04 18.55 36.00
CA THR A 295 21.86 19.78 35.97
C THR A 295 23.21 19.48 35.31
N PRO A 296 23.69 20.27 34.34
CA PRO A 296 25.00 20.03 33.73
C PRO A 296 26.09 20.13 34.80
N THR A 297 26.97 19.13 34.86
CA THR A 297 28.18 19.16 35.70
C THR A 297 28.99 20.42 35.33
N PRO A 298 29.37 21.28 36.29
CA PRO A 298 30.18 22.45 35.97
C PRO A 298 31.50 21.99 35.34
N GLU A 299 31.77 22.51 34.15
CA GLU A 299 33.06 22.36 33.47
C GLU A 299 34.14 22.95 34.38
N PRO A 300 35.23 22.22 34.70
CA PRO A 300 36.28 22.77 35.53
C PRO A 300 36.92 23.92 34.77
N ASP A 301 36.87 25.13 35.34
CA ASP A 301 37.62 26.27 34.84
C ASP A 301 39.12 25.90 34.88
N ASP A 302 39.72 25.73 33.70
CA ASP A 302 41.17 25.57 33.55
C ASP A 302 41.85 26.92 33.89
N GLU A 303 42.29 27.07 35.14
CA GLU A 303 43.26 28.10 35.59
C GLU A 303 44.73 27.63 35.43
#